data_AF-A0A524MDJ3-F1
#
_entry.id   AF-A0A524MDJ3-F1
#
_cell.length_a   1.000
_cell.length_b   1.000
_cell.length_c   1.000
_cell.angle_alpha   90.00
_cell.angle_beta   90.00
_cell.angle_gamma   90.00
#
_symmetry.space_group_name_H-M   'P 1'
#
loop_
_entity.id
_entity.type
_entity.pdbx_description
1 polymer ?
#
loop_
_entity_poly.entity_id
_entity_poly.type
_entity_poly.pdbx_seq_one_letter_code
_entity_poly.pdbx_strand_id
1 'polypeptide(L)'
;MTSNDASTILIMVFERLDIMKTLTVNRFSLFDTIESGQTFTWTREGNGYVNADLGQVIYVEQREDTLLYESSSHSVDLVRLFRLDDPLDEIQAEITRRGFMQESIDFAPNLRIVSDPFVPCLFSFIGSIQKNIPAIHTLMDNIRKKWGPSYNFRGKIYYGFPHLENLSSATISDFEGLNAGYRSKFFVQTIESINSGDVTEELLGTLAYSEAHETLKTLHGVGDKVADCV
;
A
#
# COMPACT_ATOMS: atom_id res chain seq x y z
N MET A 1 -52.37 27.01 -26.56
CA MET A 1 -51.40 26.51 -27.55
C MET A 1 -50.12 27.31 -27.36
N THR A 2 -49.33 26.89 -26.39
CA THR A 2 -48.12 27.57 -25.92
C THR A 2 -46.93 26.91 -26.59
N SER A 3 -46.27 27.64 -27.48
CA SER A 3 -45.06 27.23 -28.19
C SER A 3 -43.92 27.08 -27.18
N ASN A 4 -43.35 25.89 -27.17
CA ASN A 4 -42.29 25.43 -26.31
C ASN A 4 -40.97 26.09 -26.74
N ASP A 5 -40.45 26.97 -25.88
CA ASP A 5 -39.13 27.58 -26.04
C ASP A 5 -38.09 26.54 -25.64
N ALA A 6 -37.55 25.84 -26.64
CA ALA A 6 -36.50 24.84 -26.45
C ALA A 6 -35.18 25.55 -26.19
N SER A 7 -34.96 25.89 -24.91
CA SER A 7 -33.66 26.17 -24.34
C SER A 7 -32.73 24.99 -24.63
N THR A 8 -31.90 25.15 -25.66
CA THR A 8 -30.76 24.28 -25.94
C THR A 8 -29.75 24.51 -24.81
N ILE A 9 -29.93 23.76 -23.72
CA ILE A 9 -28.92 23.61 -22.68
C ILE A 9 -27.78 22.85 -23.35
N LEU A 10 -26.74 23.61 -23.71
CA LEU A 10 -25.43 23.10 -24.06
C LEU A 10 -24.88 22.41 -22.80
N ILE A 11 -25.22 21.13 -22.62
CA ILE A 11 -24.53 20.26 -21.67
C ILE A 11 -23.14 20.08 -22.26
N MET A 12 -22.22 20.96 -21.86
CA MET A 12 -20.79 20.72 -21.98
C MET A 12 -20.47 19.50 -21.12
N VAL A 13 -20.61 18.31 -21.70
CA VAL A 13 -19.94 17.12 -21.22
C VAL A 13 -18.46 17.38 -21.48
N PHE A 14 -17.77 17.94 -20.50
CA PHE A 14 -16.32 17.79 -20.42
C PHE A 14 -16.07 16.30 -20.21
N GLU A 15 -15.93 15.54 -21.31
CA GLU A 15 -15.16 14.32 -21.28
C GLU A 15 -13.74 14.74 -20.85
N ARG A 16 -13.44 14.60 -19.55
CA ARG A 16 -12.06 14.50 -19.12
C ARG A 16 -11.51 13.26 -19.81
N LEU A 17 -10.86 13.45 -20.95
CA LEU A 17 -9.81 12.56 -21.36
C LEU A 17 -8.70 12.74 -20.31
N ASP A 18 -8.80 12.02 -19.19
CA ASP A 18 -7.78 11.99 -18.14
C ASP A 18 -6.53 11.32 -18.76
N ILE A 19 -5.69 12.16 -19.37
CA ILE A 19 -4.39 11.75 -19.89
C ILE A 19 -3.56 11.38 -18.67
N MET A 20 -3.27 10.09 -18.51
CA MET A 20 -2.37 9.60 -17.48
C MET A 20 -1.03 10.35 -17.57
N LYS A 21 -0.50 10.75 -16.41
CA LYS A 21 0.84 11.31 -16.30
C LYS A 21 1.86 10.23 -16.65
N THR A 22 3.02 10.64 -17.14
CA THR A 22 4.11 9.74 -17.50
C THR A 22 5.35 10.03 -16.67
N LEU A 23 6.04 8.98 -16.24
CA LEU A 23 7.34 9.05 -15.59
C LEU A 23 8.27 8.02 -16.24
N THR A 24 9.34 8.49 -16.89
CA THR A 24 10.40 7.60 -17.37
C THR A 24 11.21 7.09 -16.19
N VAL A 25 11.44 5.78 -16.15
CA VAL A 25 12.12 5.06 -15.07
C VAL A 25 13.28 4.26 -15.64
N ASN A 26 14.35 4.16 -14.88
CA ASN A 26 15.48 3.31 -15.20
C ASN A 26 15.61 2.22 -14.13
N ARG A 27 15.94 0.99 -14.55
CA ARG A 27 16.09 -0.16 -13.68
C ARG A 27 14.94 -0.32 -12.68
N PHE A 28 13.73 -0.42 -13.22
CA PHE A 28 12.53 -0.62 -12.42
C PHE A 28 11.56 -1.58 -13.11
N SER A 29 11.03 -2.52 -12.33
CA SER A 29 9.95 -3.42 -12.72
C SER A 29 8.84 -3.28 -11.69
N LEU A 30 7.72 -2.67 -12.09
CA LEU A 30 6.52 -2.52 -11.29
C LEU A 30 5.97 -3.89 -10.91
N PHE A 31 5.97 -4.84 -11.84
CA PHE A 31 5.51 -6.20 -11.58
C PHE A 31 6.36 -6.89 -10.52
N ASP A 32 7.67 -6.96 -10.70
CA ASP A 32 8.55 -7.65 -9.74
C ASP A 32 8.55 -6.94 -8.37
N THR A 33 8.38 -5.62 -8.37
CA THR A 33 8.29 -4.83 -7.14
C THR A 33 6.99 -5.10 -6.38
N ILE A 34 5.83 -5.08 -7.03
CA ILE A 34 4.54 -5.25 -6.35
C ILE A 34 4.26 -6.73 -6.00
N GLU A 35 4.65 -7.66 -6.85
CA GLU A 35 4.31 -9.09 -6.72
C GLU A 35 5.36 -9.89 -5.92
N SER A 36 6.38 -9.24 -5.35
CA SER A 36 7.42 -9.90 -4.54
C SER A 36 6.94 -10.36 -3.16
N GLY A 37 5.73 -9.94 -2.75
CA GLY A 37 5.18 -10.21 -1.41
C GLY A 37 5.60 -9.19 -0.34
N GLN A 38 6.27 -8.10 -0.73
CA GLN A 38 6.66 -7.01 0.18
C GLN A 38 5.50 -6.07 0.56
N THR A 39 4.43 -6.06 -0.23
CA THR A 39 3.31 -5.13 -0.06
C THR A 39 1.96 -5.82 -0.23
N PHE A 40 0.95 -5.31 0.48
CA PHE A 40 -0.45 -5.71 0.37
C PHE A 40 -1.39 -4.49 0.22
N THR A 41 -0.81 -3.33 -0.11
CA THR A 41 -1.53 -2.05 -0.33
C THR A 41 -1.95 -1.89 -1.80
N TRP A 42 -1.29 -2.63 -2.69
CA TRP A 42 -1.55 -2.62 -4.12
C TRP A 42 -2.44 -3.78 -4.55
N THR A 43 -3.38 -3.50 -5.46
CA THR A 43 -4.27 -4.49 -6.08
C THR A 43 -4.18 -4.39 -7.59
N ARG A 44 -4.02 -5.52 -8.26
CA ARG A 44 -3.96 -5.59 -9.73
C ARG A 44 -5.28 -5.13 -10.35
N GLU A 45 -5.20 -4.21 -11.31
CA GLU A 45 -6.35 -3.72 -12.06
C GLU A 45 -5.99 -3.49 -13.54
N GLY A 46 -6.60 -4.28 -14.43
CA GLY A 46 -6.28 -4.26 -15.86
C GLY A 46 -4.80 -4.57 -16.11
N ASN A 47 -4.09 -3.60 -16.70
CA ASN A 47 -2.66 -3.69 -17.01
C ASN A 47 -1.75 -3.15 -15.90
N GLY A 48 -2.32 -2.62 -14.83
CA GLY A 48 -1.57 -1.94 -13.77
C GLY A 48 -2.04 -2.34 -12.39
N TYR A 49 -1.78 -1.44 -11.44
CA TYR A 49 -2.05 -1.62 -10.03
C TYR A 49 -2.71 -0.38 -9.44
N VAL A 50 -3.57 -0.58 -8.46
CA VAL A 50 -4.24 0.47 -7.69
C VAL A 50 -3.81 0.40 -6.24
N ASN A 51 -3.54 1.56 -5.63
CA ASN A 51 -3.40 1.72 -4.19
C ASN A 51 -4.36 2.82 -3.70
N ALA A 52 -5.13 2.53 -2.66
CA ALA A 52 -6.10 3.44 -2.06
C ALA A 52 -5.74 3.85 -0.62
N ASP A 53 -4.59 3.39 -0.10
CA ASP A 53 -4.15 3.60 1.28
C ASP A 53 -3.38 4.92 1.46
N LEU A 54 -3.22 5.70 0.40
CA LEU A 54 -2.50 6.98 0.37
C LEU A 54 -3.38 8.20 0.68
N GLY A 55 -4.54 7.99 1.32
CA GLY A 55 -5.55 9.05 1.50
C GLY A 55 -6.31 9.41 0.22
N GLN A 56 -6.06 8.68 -0.87
CA GLN A 56 -6.65 8.83 -2.20
C GLN A 56 -6.40 7.56 -3.02
N VAL A 57 -6.94 7.49 -4.24
CA VAL A 57 -6.63 6.42 -5.19
C VAL A 57 -5.50 6.84 -6.11
N ILE A 58 -4.52 5.96 -6.30
CA ILE A 58 -3.55 6.04 -7.39
C ILE A 58 -3.63 4.78 -8.25
N TYR A 59 -3.63 4.95 -9.56
CA TYR A 59 -3.40 3.91 -10.55
C TYR A 59 -2.02 4.07 -11.17
N VAL A 60 -1.28 2.98 -11.33
CA VAL A 60 0.02 2.94 -12.03
C VAL A 60 0.06 1.72 -12.94
N GLU A 61 0.40 1.92 -14.21
CA GLU A 61 0.80 0.86 -15.13
C GLU A 61 2.20 1.13 -15.67
N GLN A 62 2.94 0.08 -16.03
CA GLN A 62 4.25 0.21 -16.66
C GLN A 62 4.18 -0.26 -18.11
N ARG A 63 4.77 0.53 -19.01
CA ARG A 63 5.04 0.17 -20.40
C ARG A 63 6.52 0.42 -20.66
N GLU A 64 7.28 -0.66 -20.81
CA GLU A 64 8.74 -0.59 -20.97
C GLU A 64 9.38 0.24 -19.84
N ASP A 65 10.05 1.33 -20.18
CA ASP A 65 10.74 2.24 -19.27
C ASP A 65 9.85 3.40 -18.79
N THR A 66 8.54 3.33 -19.00
CA THR A 66 7.62 4.42 -18.68
C THR A 66 6.49 3.95 -17.76
N LEU A 67 6.33 4.63 -16.62
CA LEU A 67 5.15 4.51 -15.77
C LEU A 67 4.08 5.49 -16.25
N LEU A 68 2.87 4.98 -16.52
CA LEU A 68 1.68 5.78 -16.74
C LEU A 68 0.84 5.73 -15.47
N TYR A 69 0.47 6.89 -14.95
CA TYR A 69 -0.19 6.97 -13.65
C TYR A 69 -1.19 8.11 -13.54
N GLU A 70 -2.14 7.94 -12.64
CA GLU A 70 -3.19 8.91 -12.37
C GLU A 70 -3.59 8.81 -10.90
N SER A 71 -3.84 9.95 -10.26
CA SER A 71 -4.29 10.03 -8.88
C SER A 71 -5.61 10.79 -8.78
N SER A 72 -6.48 10.36 -7.86
CA SER A 72 -7.86 10.87 -7.77
C SER A 72 -7.97 12.27 -7.19
N SER A 73 -6.97 12.75 -6.44
CA SER A 73 -7.04 14.03 -5.72
C SER A 73 -5.82 14.92 -5.96
N HIS A 74 -4.65 14.49 -5.49
CA HIS A 74 -3.41 15.28 -5.55
C HIS A 74 -2.26 14.45 -6.13
N SER A 75 -1.20 15.12 -6.59
CA SER A 75 0.00 14.43 -7.08
C SER A 75 0.58 13.50 -6.02
N VAL A 76 1.03 12.32 -6.47
CA VAL A 76 1.80 11.37 -5.67
C VAL A 76 3.22 11.35 -6.21
N ASP A 77 4.19 11.37 -5.30
CA ASP A 77 5.60 11.21 -5.62
C ASP A 77 5.94 9.73 -5.80
N LEU A 78 5.94 9.29 -7.07
CA LEU A 78 6.31 7.90 -7.41
C LEU A 78 7.79 7.61 -7.23
N VAL A 79 8.66 8.64 -7.25
CA VAL A 79 10.09 8.46 -7.00
C VAL A 79 10.29 8.00 -5.57
N ARG A 80 9.67 8.70 -4.62
CA ARG A 80 9.69 8.28 -3.21
C ARG A 80 8.96 6.96 -2.98
N LEU A 81 7.76 6.78 -3.55
CA LEU A 81 6.92 5.60 -3.29
C LEU A 81 7.56 4.27 -3.74
N PHE A 82 8.26 4.28 -4.87
CA PHE A 82 8.97 3.11 -5.41
C PHE A 82 10.49 3.18 -5.20
N ARG A 83 10.96 4.13 -4.39
CA ARG A 83 12.38 4.38 -4.09
C ARG A 83 13.26 4.37 -5.35
N LEU A 84 12.83 5.09 -6.37
CA LEU A 84 13.47 5.08 -7.70
C LEU A 84 14.85 5.75 -7.70
N ASP A 85 15.14 6.57 -6.69
CA ASP A 85 16.39 7.27 -6.45
C ASP A 85 17.42 6.47 -5.65
N ASP A 86 17.04 5.32 -5.08
CA ASP A 86 18.02 4.41 -4.45
C ASP A 86 19.08 3.95 -5.47
N PRO A 87 20.37 3.87 -5.06
CA PRO A 87 21.47 3.45 -5.92
C PRO A 87 21.48 1.92 -6.11
N LEU A 88 20.49 1.40 -6.86
CA LEU A 88 20.24 -0.04 -6.99
C LEU A 88 21.45 -0.82 -7.54
N ASP A 89 22.24 -0.22 -8.43
CA ASP A 89 23.47 -0.81 -8.95
C ASP A 89 24.51 -1.02 -7.83
N GLU A 90 24.68 -0.04 -6.95
CA GLU A 90 25.62 -0.11 -5.82
C GLU A 90 25.15 -1.13 -4.78
N ILE A 91 23.85 -1.11 -4.45
CA ILE A 91 23.23 -2.07 -3.53
C ILE A 91 23.43 -3.50 -4.05
N GLN A 92 23.10 -3.74 -5.32
CA GLN A 92 23.28 -5.05 -5.92
C GLN A 92 24.75 -5.44 -5.96
N ALA A 93 25.67 -4.55 -6.32
CA ALA A 93 27.10 -4.85 -6.31
C ALA A 93 27.62 -5.24 -4.91
N GLU A 94 27.11 -4.62 -3.85
CA GLU A 94 27.50 -4.92 -2.46
C GLU A 94 26.96 -6.27 -1.97
N ILE A 95 25.69 -6.58 -2.24
CA ILE A 95 25.05 -7.81 -1.76
C ILE A 95 25.35 -9.02 -2.66
N THR A 96 25.70 -8.79 -3.93
CA THR A 96 25.92 -9.86 -4.91
C THR A 96 27.07 -10.75 -4.47
N ARG A 97 26.75 -12.04 -4.30
CA ARG A 97 27.70 -13.12 -4.04
C ARG A 97 27.43 -14.23 -5.03
N ARG A 98 28.48 -14.86 -5.56
CA ARG A 98 28.34 -16.02 -6.46
C ARG A 98 27.46 -17.08 -5.81
N GLY A 99 26.57 -17.68 -6.61
CA GLY A 99 25.56 -18.64 -6.16
C GLY A 99 24.17 -18.01 -6.06
N PHE A 100 23.38 -18.44 -5.08
CA PHE A 100 21.96 -18.10 -4.98
C PHE A 100 21.63 -16.60 -4.98
N MET A 101 22.51 -15.75 -4.45
CA MET A 101 22.26 -14.31 -4.44
C MET A 101 22.33 -13.72 -5.85
N GLN A 102 23.35 -14.09 -6.63
CA GLN A 102 23.45 -13.71 -8.03
C GLN A 102 22.24 -14.23 -8.82
N GLU A 103 21.86 -15.49 -8.65
CA GLU A 103 20.72 -16.09 -9.35
C GLU A 103 19.39 -15.39 -9.00
N SER A 104 19.21 -15.00 -7.74
CA SER A 104 18.04 -14.23 -7.28
C SER A 104 17.99 -12.84 -7.90
N ILE A 105 19.14 -12.16 -7.99
CA ILE A 105 19.24 -10.83 -8.61
C ILE A 105 19.02 -10.91 -10.11
N ASP A 106 19.58 -11.92 -10.78
CA ASP A 106 19.40 -12.14 -12.22
C ASP A 106 17.93 -12.46 -12.56
N PHE A 107 17.20 -13.10 -11.65
CA PHE A 107 15.77 -13.38 -11.81
C PHE A 107 14.91 -12.10 -11.76
N ALA A 108 15.21 -11.17 -10.85
CA ALA A 108 14.44 -9.93 -10.67
C ALA A 108 15.36 -8.70 -10.51
N PRO A 109 16.12 -8.32 -11.56
CA PRO A 109 17.20 -7.34 -11.45
C PRO A 109 16.69 -5.91 -11.19
N ASN A 110 15.42 -5.66 -11.45
CA ASN A 110 14.79 -4.35 -11.39
C ASN A 110 13.75 -4.23 -10.26
N LEU A 111 13.70 -5.21 -9.35
CA LEU A 111 12.89 -5.14 -8.14
C LEU A 111 13.43 -4.04 -7.22
N ARG A 112 12.53 -3.22 -6.69
CA ARG A 112 12.83 -2.19 -5.68
C ARG A 112 12.00 -2.39 -4.42
N ILE A 113 12.37 -1.70 -3.35
CA ILE A 113 11.60 -1.66 -2.10
C ILE A 113 10.52 -0.57 -2.19
N VAL A 114 9.30 -0.89 -1.77
CA VAL A 114 8.18 0.06 -1.73
C VAL A 114 8.15 0.79 -0.39
N SER A 115 7.87 2.10 -0.41
CA SER A 115 7.63 2.91 0.78
C SER A 115 6.12 3.02 1.06
N ASP A 116 5.52 1.93 1.51
CA ASP A 116 4.11 1.90 1.89
C ASP A 116 3.82 2.74 3.14
N PRO A 117 2.57 3.22 3.33
CA PRO A 117 2.17 3.87 4.57
C PRO A 117 2.30 2.90 5.76
N PHE A 118 2.78 3.42 6.88
CA PHE A 118 3.14 2.61 8.06
C PHE A 118 2.00 1.72 8.58
N VAL A 119 0.82 2.30 8.83
CA VAL A 119 -0.31 1.57 9.44
C VAL A 119 -0.81 0.40 8.56
N PRO A 120 -1.14 0.58 7.27
CA PRO A 120 -1.53 -0.55 6.42
C PRO A 120 -0.42 -1.58 6.25
N CYS A 121 0.85 -1.18 6.20
CA CYS A 121 2.00 -2.10 6.17
C CYS A 121 2.02 -2.99 7.43
N LEU A 122 2.01 -2.38 8.61
CA LEU A 122 2.04 -3.04 9.90
C LEU A 122 0.86 -4.03 10.06
N PHE A 123 -0.37 -3.59 9.74
CA PHE A 123 -1.55 -4.45 9.83
C PHE A 123 -1.49 -5.62 8.84
N SER A 124 -0.97 -5.39 7.64
CA SER A 124 -0.82 -6.44 6.64
C SER A 124 0.13 -7.52 7.12
N PHE A 125 1.27 -7.15 7.71
CA PHE A 125 2.25 -8.11 8.21
C PHE A 125 1.84 -8.80 9.52
N ILE A 126 1.14 -8.13 10.43
CA ILE A 126 0.46 -8.80 11.55
C ILE A 126 -0.57 -9.81 11.02
N GLY A 127 -1.37 -9.40 10.05
CA GLY A 127 -2.33 -10.26 9.35
C GLY A 127 -1.67 -11.47 8.67
N SER A 128 -0.43 -11.32 8.23
CA SER A 128 0.32 -12.34 7.50
C SER A 128 0.64 -13.58 8.31
N ILE A 129 0.78 -13.48 9.65
CA ILE A 129 1.54 -14.43 10.50
C ILE A 129 1.50 -15.89 10.02
N GLN A 130 0.64 -16.81 10.40
CA GLN A 130 0.45 -18.09 9.68
C GLN A 130 -0.70 -17.97 8.67
N LYS A 131 -0.51 -17.28 7.53
CA LYS A 131 -1.57 -17.00 6.55
C LYS A 131 -1.03 -17.01 5.11
N ASN A 132 -1.86 -17.41 4.14
CA ASN A 132 -1.51 -17.33 2.72
C ASN A 132 -1.87 -15.95 2.14
N ILE A 133 -1.19 -15.55 1.06
CA ILE A 133 -1.34 -14.24 0.41
C ILE A 133 -2.81 -13.91 0.08
N PRO A 134 -3.60 -14.78 -0.58
CA PRO A 134 -5.02 -14.47 -0.87
C PRO A 134 -5.85 -14.16 0.38
N ALA A 135 -5.61 -14.88 1.48
CA ALA A 135 -6.31 -14.66 2.73
C ALA A 135 -5.85 -13.39 3.46
N ILE A 136 -4.62 -12.92 3.23
CA ILE A 136 -4.14 -11.61 3.71
C ILE A 136 -4.87 -10.50 2.96
N HIS A 137 -4.90 -10.53 1.62
CA HIS A 137 -5.64 -9.54 0.82
C HIS A 137 -7.11 -9.48 1.22
N THR A 138 -7.77 -10.65 1.36
CA THR A 138 -9.17 -10.70 1.79
C THR A 138 -9.39 -10.04 3.14
N LEU A 139 -8.50 -10.27 4.12
CA LEU A 139 -8.60 -9.66 5.43
C LEU A 139 -8.40 -8.13 5.35
N MET A 140 -7.37 -7.66 4.63
CA MET A 140 -7.11 -6.23 4.47
C MET A 140 -8.25 -5.52 3.74
N ASP A 141 -8.79 -6.12 2.68
CA ASP A 141 -9.94 -5.57 1.95
C ASP A 141 -11.19 -5.47 2.81
N ASN A 142 -11.42 -6.46 3.69
CA ASN A 142 -12.53 -6.43 4.63
C ASN A 142 -12.34 -5.33 5.69
N ILE A 143 -11.11 -5.10 6.17
CA ILE A 143 -10.79 -3.99 7.08
C ILE A 143 -11.05 -2.64 6.38
N ARG A 144 -10.54 -2.46 5.16
CA ARG A 144 -10.77 -1.27 4.32
C ARG A 144 -12.26 -1.01 4.11
N LYS A 145 -13.04 -2.02 3.74
CA LYS A 145 -14.49 -1.88 3.53
C LYS A 145 -15.27 -1.57 4.80
N LYS A 146 -14.85 -2.11 5.95
CA LYS A 146 -15.59 -1.97 7.22
C LYS A 146 -15.36 -0.61 7.87
N TRP A 147 -14.13 -0.10 7.84
CA TRP A 147 -13.74 1.11 8.60
C TRP A 147 -13.02 2.17 7.77
N GLY A 148 -12.74 1.88 6.50
CA GLY A 148 -11.93 2.73 5.64
C GLY A 148 -12.71 3.87 4.99
N PRO A 149 -12.02 4.96 4.62
CA PRO A 149 -12.60 5.98 3.76
C PRO A 149 -12.89 5.41 2.37
N SER A 150 -13.93 5.93 1.71
CA SER A 150 -14.25 5.59 0.32
C SER A 150 -13.84 6.71 -0.64
N TYR A 151 -13.32 6.33 -1.80
CA TYR A 151 -12.92 7.24 -2.87
C TYR A 151 -13.58 6.85 -4.19
N ASN A 152 -14.10 7.83 -4.93
CA ASN A 152 -14.56 7.62 -6.30
C ASN A 152 -13.42 7.91 -7.27
N PHE A 153 -13.08 6.94 -8.11
CA PHE A 153 -12.05 7.07 -9.13
C PHE A 153 -12.47 6.27 -10.37
N ARG A 154 -12.42 6.89 -11.55
CA ARG A 154 -12.85 6.27 -12.83
C ARG A 154 -14.24 5.61 -12.76
N GLY A 155 -15.18 6.21 -12.01
CA GLY A 155 -16.54 5.70 -11.85
C GLY A 155 -16.68 4.48 -10.93
N LYS A 156 -15.61 4.07 -10.23
CA LYS A 156 -15.60 2.97 -9.27
C LYS A 156 -15.29 3.49 -7.87
N ILE A 157 -15.87 2.83 -6.86
CA ILE A 157 -15.58 3.10 -5.44
C ILE A 157 -14.43 2.21 -4.99
N TYR A 158 -13.41 2.84 -4.42
CA TYR A 158 -12.29 2.19 -3.74
C TYR A 158 -12.36 2.52 -2.25
N TYR A 159 -11.80 1.65 -1.42
CA TYR A 159 -11.72 1.86 0.02
C TYR A 159 -10.26 1.88 0.43
N GLY A 160 -9.84 2.93 1.12
CA GLY A 160 -8.49 3.02 1.69
C GLY A 160 -8.40 2.37 3.06
N PHE A 161 -7.18 2.23 3.57
CA PHE A 161 -6.98 1.77 4.94
C PHE A 161 -7.61 2.76 5.95
N PRO A 162 -8.26 2.26 7.01
CA PRO A 162 -8.86 3.12 8.03
C PRO A 162 -7.84 4.03 8.72
N HIS A 163 -8.25 5.26 9.00
CA HIS A 163 -7.55 6.10 9.97
C HIS A 163 -7.68 5.48 11.38
N LEU A 164 -6.72 5.74 12.26
CA LEU A 164 -6.70 5.19 13.63
C LEU A 164 -7.97 5.56 14.42
N GLU A 165 -8.50 6.75 14.22
CA GLU A 165 -9.76 7.20 14.83
C GLU A 165 -10.93 6.26 14.50
N ASN A 166 -11.00 5.77 13.26
CA ASN A 166 -12.04 4.84 12.82
C ASN A 166 -11.85 3.43 13.41
N LEU A 167 -10.63 3.08 13.82
CA LEU A 167 -10.28 1.80 14.45
C LEU A 167 -10.43 1.83 15.97
N SER A 168 -10.55 3.01 16.59
CA SER A 168 -10.59 3.17 18.06
C SER A 168 -11.71 2.38 18.75
N SER A 169 -12.81 2.10 18.04
CA SER A 169 -13.94 1.32 18.56
C SER A 169 -13.94 -0.15 18.11
N ALA A 170 -12.97 -0.56 17.30
CA ALA A 170 -12.89 -1.92 16.78
C ALA A 170 -12.59 -2.90 17.92
N THR A 171 -13.44 -3.91 18.08
CA THR A 171 -13.30 -4.92 19.11
C THR A 171 -12.59 -6.18 18.59
N ILE A 172 -12.16 -7.05 19.50
CA ILE A 172 -11.65 -8.38 19.15
C ILE A 172 -12.70 -9.14 18.31
N SER A 173 -13.97 -9.08 18.72
CA SER A 173 -15.07 -9.76 18.01
C SER A 173 -15.27 -9.23 16.59
N ASP A 174 -15.06 -7.92 16.37
CA ASP A 174 -15.12 -7.35 15.03
C ASP A 174 -14.08 -7.96 14.10
N PHE A 175 -12.83 -8.07 14.55
CA PHE A 175 -11.76 -8.67 13.75
C PHE A 175 -11.94 -10.19 13.59
N GLU A 176 -12.50 -10.88 14.58
CA GLU A 176 -12.88 -12.30 14.46
C GLU A 176 -13.91 -12.47 13.34
N GLY A 177 -14.89 -11.58 13.25
CA GLY A 177 -15.87 -11.52 12.16
C GLY A 177 -15.26 -11.26 10.77
N LEU A 178 -14.04 -10.73 10.69
CA LEU A 178 -13.27 -10.57 9.44
C LEU A 178 -12.30 -11.74 9.17
N ASN A 179 -12.39 -12.82 9.94
CA ASN A 179 -11.49 -13.99 9.88
C ASN A 179 -10.02 -13.66 10.23
N ALA A 180 -9.79 -12.76 11.18
CA ALA A 180 -8.45 -12.55 11.75
C ALA A 180 -8.04 -13.65 12.75
N GLY A 181 -9.01 -14.37 13.33
CA GLY A 181 -8.77 -15.46 14.28
C GLY A 181 -8.04 -14.97 15.53
N TYR A 182 -7.02 -15.68 16.00
CA TYR A 182 -6.27 -15.25 17.20
C TYR A 182 -5.58 -13.88 17.05
N ARG A 183 -5.31 -13.44 15.81
CA ARG A 183 -4.70 -12.13 15.53
C ARG A 183 -5.65 -10.96 15.80
N SER A 184 -6.94 -11.21 16.00
CA SER A 184 -7.87 -10.18 16.42
C SER A 184 -7.40 -9.44 17.69
N LYS A 185 -6.79 -10.17 18.63
CA LYS A 185 -6.18 -9.58 19.82
C LYS A 185 -4.96 -8.72 19.49
N PHE A 186 -4.18 -9.13 18.48
CA PHE A 186 -2.97 -8.42 18.06
C PHE A 186 -3.36 -7.07 17.48
N PHE A 187 -4.35 -7.03 16.58
CA PHE A 187 -4.84 -5.77 16.01
C PHE A 187 -5.35 -4.78 17.06
N VAL A 188 -6.19 -5.23 18.00
CA VAL A 188 -6.72 -4.33 19.04
C VAL A 188 -5.60 -3.75 19.90
N GLN A 189 -4.64 -4.58 20.33
CA GLN A 189 -3.51 -4.10 21.13
C GLN A 189 -2.55 -3.23 20.33
N THR A 190 -2.36 -3.50 19.03
CA THR A 190 -1.60 -2.61 18.14
C THR A 190 -2.28 -1.26 18.00
N ILE A 191 -3.61 -1.20 17.87
CA ILE A 191 -4.36 0.07 17.86
C ILE A 191 -4.12 0.84 19.15
N GLU A 192 -4.19 0.16 20.30
CA GLU A 192 -3.90 0.76 21.61
C GLU A 192 -2.48 1.33 21.70
N SER A 193 -1.46 0.56 21.29
CA SER A 193 -0.05 0.99 21.30
C SER A 193 0.25 2.15 20.35
N ILE A 194 -0.41 2.23 19.19
CA ILE A 194 -0.25 3.36 18.29
C ILE A 194 -0.94 4.60 18.89
N ASN A 195 -2.13 4.45 19.46
CA ASN A 195 -2.89 5.55 20.07
C ASN A 195 -2.23 6.11 21.34
N SER A 196 -1.51 5.28 22.11
CA SER A 196 -0.72 5.73 23.27
C SER A 196 0.58 6.42 22.88
N GLY A 197 1.02 6.29 21.62
CA GLY A 197 2.31 6.78 21.13
C GLY A 197 3.49 5.87 21.44
N ASP A 198 3.24 4.64 21.92
CA ASP A 198 4.31 3.68 22.22
C ASP A 198 5.02 3.19 20.95
N VAL A 199 4.28 3.10 19.84
CA VAL A 199 4.80 2.72 18.52
C VAL A 199 4.15 3.59 17.44
N THR A 200 4.90 4.54 16.88
CA THR A 200 4.45 5.37 15.75
C THR A 200 5.52 5.46 14.67
N GLU A 201 5.11 5.82 13.44
CA GLU A 201 6.04 6.03 12.32
C GLU A 201 7.07 7.12 12.67
N GLU A 202 6.64 8.21 13.32
CA GLU A 202 7.50 9.30 13.72
C GLU A 202 8.55 8.85 14.75
N LEU A 203 8.15 8.07 15.75
CA LEU A 203 9.08 7.52 16.74
C LEU A 203 10.10 6.61 16.05
N LEU A 204 9.64 5.63 15.29
CA LEU A 204 10.50 4.64 14.64
C LEU A 204 11.49 5.30 13.68
N GLY A 205 11.07 6.34 12.95
CA GLY A 205 11.93 7.10 12.04
C GLY A 205 13.06 7.88 12.73
N THR A 206 13.02 8.06 14.05
CA THR A 206 14.10 8.72 14.82
C THR A 206 15.10 7.75 15.44
N LEU A 207 14.79 6.46 15.46
CA LEU A 207 15.57 5.42 16.12
C LEU A 207 16.60 4.79 15.18
N ALA A 208 17.65 4.20 15.75
CA ALA A 208 18.49 3.29 14.98
C ALA A 208 17.70 2.02 14.63
N TYR A 209 18.04 1.35 13.51
CA TYR A 209 17.32 0.15 13.05
C TYR A 209 17.13 -0.90 14.16
N SER A 210 18.17 -1.21 14.95
CA SER A 210 18.05 -2.20 16.04
C SER A 210 17.08 -1.78 17.13
N GLU A 211 16.99 -0.47 17.41
CA GLU A 211 16.06 0.06 18.41
C GLU A 211 14.63 0.09 17.87
N ALA A 212 14.44 0.54 16.62
CA ALA A 212 13.15 0.49 15.93
C ALA A 212 12.60 -0.95 15.86
N HIS A 213 13.46 -1.91 15.54
CA HIS A 213 13.13 -3.34 15.49
C HIS A 213 12.67 -3.87 16.86
N GLU A 214 13.39 -3.55 17.94
CA GLU A 214 12.99 -3.96 19.29
C GLU A 214 11.72 -3.23 19.77
N THR A 215 11.53 -1.95 19.39
CA THR A 215 10.29 -1.21 19.67
C THR A 215 9.09 -1.86 18.97
N LEU A 216 9.21 -2.25 17.70
CA LEU A 216 8.14 -2.97 16.97
C LEU A 216 7.77 -4.28 17.66
N LYS A 217 8.75 -5.01 18.19
CA LYS A 217 8.56 -6.27 18.91
C LYS A 217 7.86 -6.14 20.26
N THR A 218 7.65 -4.91 20.76
CA THR A 218 6.78 -4.69 21.92
C THR A 218 5.30 -4.92 21.59
N LEU A 219 4.93 -4.81 20.31
CA LEU A 219 3.57 -5.09 19.84
C LEU A 219 3.25 -6.58 19.99
N HIS A 220 2.06 -6.87 20.49
CA HIS A 220 1.66 -8.25 20.72
C HIS A 220 1.54 -9.04 19.42
N GLY A 221 2.26 -10.16 19.33
CA GLY A 221 2.30 -11.00 18.15
C GLY A 221 3.30 -10.56 17.07
N VAL A 222 4.02 -9.45 17.28
CA VAL A 222 5.13 -9.03 16.42
C VAL A 222 6.42 -9.66 16.94
N GLY A 223 7.03 -10.51 16.13
CA GLY A 223 8.38 -11.04 16.34
C GLY A 223 9.32 -10.57 15.24
N ASP A 224 10.55 -11.09 15.22
CA ASP A 224 11.63 -10.65 14.31
C ASP A 224 11.15 -10.55 12.85
N LYS A 225 10.49 -11.60 12.34
CA LYS A 225 9.99 -11.61 10.95
C LYS A 225 9.04 -10.44 10.65
N VAL A 226 8.12 -10.12 11.55
CA VAL A 226 7.13 -9.06 11.30
C VAL A 226 7.79 -7.70 11.46
N ALA A 227 8.66 -7.54 12.44
CA ALA A 227 9.42 -6.31 12.63
C ALA A 227 10.37 -6.02 11.46
N ASP A 228 11.03 -7.02 10.88
CA ASP A 228 11.87 -6.86 9.69
C ASP A 228 11.10 -6.50 8.42
N CYS A 229 9.81 -6.87 8.35
CA CYS A 229 8.97 -6.55 7.20
C CYS A 229 8.40 -5.12 7.24
N VAL A 230 8.35 -4.51 8.43
CA VAL A 230 7.74 -3.19 8.69
C VAL A 230 8.82 -2.13 8.73
#